data_AF-A0A947FWB5-F1
#
_entry.id   AF-A0A947FWB5-F1
#
_cell.length_a   1.000
_cell.length_b   1.000
_cell.length_c   1.000
_cell.angle_alpha   90.00
_cell.angle_beta   90.00
_cell.angle_gamma   90.00
#
_symmetry.space_group_name_H-M   'P 1'
#
loop_
_entity.id
_entity.type
_entity.pdbx_description
1 polymer ?
#
loop_
_entity_poly.entity_id
_entity_poly.type
_entity_poly.pdbx_seq_one_letter_code
_entity_poly.pdbx_strand_id
1 'polypeptide(L)'
;MSVQSPGKPYWNPYFAGILLGILLFLAFFITGSGLGASGGLNRMLVFFQNMFWPEHIDHVPYLLKMAGGDMNPLNSWIVYLTLGTLLGGYISGKIGNRVKWETNRGPNTSVHTRWVMAVIGGIFMGYGAR
;
A
#
# COMPACT_ATOMS: atom_id res chain seq x y z
N MET A 1 -33.15 5.40 -5.98
CA MET A 1 -32.02 4.49 -6.32
C MET A 1 -31.24 5.14 -7.45
N SER A 2 -30.09 5.75 -7.16
CA SER A 2 -29.22 6.31 -8.21
C SER A 2 -28.59 5.15 -8.99
N VAL A 3 -28.97 5.01 -10.25
CA VAL A 3 -28.38 4.05 -11.18
C VAL A 3 -26.90 4.43 -11.34
N GLN A 4 -26.00 3.69 -10.68
CA GLN A 4 -24.57 3.84 -10.90
C GLN A 4 -24.28 3.40 -12.33
N SER A 5 -23.76 4.31 -13.17
CA SER A 5 -23.30 3.96 -14.51
C SER A 5 -22.30 2.80 -14.39
N PRO A 6 -22.45 1.70 -15.14
CA PRO A 6 -21.41 0.69 -15.19
C PRO A 6 -20.12 1.40 -15.61
N GLY A 7 -19.09 1.33 -14.77
CA GLY A 7 -17.81 1.99 -15.04
C GLY A 7 -17.26 1.60 -16.41
N LYS A 8 -16.25 2.31 -16.90
CA LYS A 8 -15.63 1.99 -18.21
C LYS A 8 -15.20 0.51 -18.25
N PRO A 9 -15.15 -0.15 -19.43
CA PRO A 9 -14.63 -1.51 -19.54
C PRO A 9 -13.20 -1.62 -18.96
N TYR A 10 -12.87 -2.78 -18.40
CA TYR A 10 -11.49 -3.07 -17.99
C TYR A 10 -10.59 -3.23 -19.21
N TRP A 11 -9.32 -2.92 -19.06
CA TRP A 11 -8.32 -3.17 -20.11
C TRP A 11 -8.12 -4.66 -20.30
N ASN A 12 -7.67 -5.04 -21.50
CA ASN A 12 -7.26 -6.41 -21.79
C ASN A 12 -6.19 -6.86 -20.76
N PRO A 13 -6.39 -7.99 -20.05
CA PRO A 13 -5.49 -8.43 -18.99
C PRO A 13 -4.07 -8.71 -19.50
N TYR A 14 -3.90 -9.14 -20.75
CA TYR A 14 -2.58 -9.35 -21.35
C TYR A 14 -1.84 -8.04 -21.56
N PHE A 15 -2.55 -7.01 -22.04
CA PHE A 15 -1.95 -5.69 -22.24
C PHE A 15 -1.57 -5.05 -20.90
N ALA A 16 -2.46 -5.14 -19.90
CA ALA A 16 -2.15 -4.69 -18.53
C ALA A 16 -0.96 -5.46 -17.94
N GLY A 17 -0.87 -6.78 -18.18
CA GLY A 17 0.23 -7.62 -17.75
C GLY A 17 1.57 -7.22 -18.38
N ILE A 18 1.60 -6.92 -19.68
CA ILE A 18 2.81 -6.43 -20.36
C ILE A 18 3.28 -5.10 -19.75
N LEU A 19 2.37 -4.15 -19.54
CA LEU A 19 2.71 -2.86 -18.93
C LEU A 19 3.23 -3.04 -17.49
N LEU A 20 2.64 -3.95 -16.72
CA LEU A 20 3.12 -4.28 -15.37
C LEU A 20 4.52 -4.91 -15.41
N GLY A 21 4.79 -5.78 -16.39
CA GLY A 21 6.11 -6.37 -16.59
C GLY A 21 7.17 -5.33 -16.94
N ILE A 22 6.84 -4.38 -17.82
CA ILE A 22 7.72 -3.25 -18.14
C ILE A 22 7.96 -2.38 -16.90
N LEU A 23 6.91 -2.08 -16.12
CA LEU A 23 7.04 -1.31 -14.89
C LEU A 23 7.94 -2.02 -13.87
N LEU A 24 7.79 -3.33 -13.71
CA LEU A 24 8.63 -4.13 -12.82
C LEU A 24 10.09 -4.11 -13.27
N PHE A 25 10.35 -4.27 -14.58
CA PHE A 25 11.69 -4.17 -15.13
C PHE A 25 12.30 -2.80 -14.87
N LEU A 26 11.57 -1.71 -15.13
CA LEU A 26 12.02 -0.35 -14.88
C LEU A 26 12.29 -0.09 -13.39
N ALA A 27 11.47 -0.64 -12.49
CA ALA A 27 11.71 -0.53 -11.05
C ALA A 27 13.07 -1.13 -10.68
N PHE A 28 13.35 -2.35 -11.13
CA PHE A 28 14.64 -3.00 -10.91
C PHE A 28 15.79 -2.25 -11.58
N PHE A 29 15.61 -1.79 -12.81
CA PHE A 29 16.65 -1.11 -13.59
C PHE A 29 17.04 0.26 -13.00
N ILE A 30 16.06 1.05 -12.55
CA ILE A 30 16.30 2.42 -12.05
C ILE A 30 16.69 2.40 -10.57
N THR A 31 16.00 1.60 -9.75
CA THR A 31 16.14 1.65 -8.29
C THR A 31 16.97 0.51 -7.71
N GLY A 32 17.38 -0.45 -8.54
CA GLY A 32 18.05 -1.67 -8.09
C GLY A 32 17.16 -2.60 -7.25
N SER A 33 15.87 -2.28 -7.13
CA SER A 33 14.91 -2.98 -6.27
C SER A 33 13.60 -3.25 -7.01
N GLY A 34 12.93 -4.36 -6.69
CA GLY A 34 11.63 -4.69 -7.26
C GLY A 34 10.49 -3.85 -6.66
N LEU A 35 9.29 -3.97 -7.24
CA LEU A 35 8.08 -3.41 -6.65
C LEU A 35 7.82 -4.09 -5.30
N GLY A 36 7.76 -3.28 -4.23
CA GLY A 36 7.56 -3.79 -2.87
C GLY A 36 6.53 -2.98 -2.11
N ALA A 37 5.60 -3.65 -1.43
CA ALA A 37 4.60 -3.00 -0.57
C ALA A 37 4.97 -3.11 0.92
N SER A 38 5.50 -4.26 1.35
CA SER A 38 5.78 -4.56 2.77
C SER A 38 6.89 -3.70 3.37
N GLY A 39 7.96 -3.41 2.62
CA GLY A 39 9.04 -2.53 3.09
C GLY A 39 8.59 -1.07 3.30
N GLY A 40 7.60 -0.59 2.54
CA GLY A 40 7.04 0.76 2.70
C GLY A 40 6.06 0.85 3.86
N LEU A 41 5.20 -0.15 4.01
CA LEU A 41 4.31 -0.26 5.17
C LEU A 41 5.10 -0.36 6.48
N ASN A 42 6.15 -1.20 6.54
CA ASN A 42 7.01 -1.30 7.71
C ASN A 42 7.73 0.02 8.01
N ARG A 43 8.26 0.73 7.01
CA ARG A 43 8.89 2.05 7.22
C ARG A 43 7.92 3.13 7.69
N MET A 44 6.69 3.17 7.17
CA MET A 44 5.66 4.09 7.69
C MET A 44 5.27 3.74 9.12
N LEU A 45 5.10 2.45 9.44
CA LEU A 45 4.88 1.98 10.81
C LEU A 45 6.02 2.40 11.74
N VAL A 46 7.28 2.26 11.31
CA VAL A 46 8.45 2.70 12.07
C VAL A 46 8.48 4.22 12.23
N PHE A 47 8.13 4.99 11.21
CA PHE A 47 8.02 6.45 11.31
C PHE A 47 6.97 6.88 12.34
N PHE A 48 5.76 6.32 12.27
CA PHE A 48 4.71 6.60 13.26
C PHE A 48 5.11 6.09 14.66
N GLN A 49 5.72 4.92 14.76
CA GLN A 49 6.20 4.38 16.04
C GLN A 49 7.29 5.27 16.64
N ASN A 50 8.22 5.79 15.85
CA ASN A 50 9.24 6.74 16.31
C ASN A 50 8.63 8.05 16.82
N MET A 51 7.52 8.48 16.22
CA MET A 51 6.81 9.71 16.61
C MET A 51 6.12 9.59 17.98
N PHE A 52 5.66 8.39 18.34
CA PHE A 52 4.91 8.17 19.60
C PHE A 52 5.75 7.49 20.70
N TRP A 53 6.73 6.64 20.35
CA TRP A 53 7.59 5.89 21.29
C TRP A 53 9.04 5.76 20.77
N PRO A 54 9.84 6.85 20.85
CA PRO A 54 11.22 6.85 20.36
C PRO A 54 12.15 5.88 21.09
N GLU A 55 11.98 5.67 22.41
CA GLU A 55 12.84 4.81 23.25
C GLU A 55 12.88 3.33 22.82
N HIS A 56 11.88 2.84 22.08
CA HIS A 56 11.84 1.44 21.65
C HIS A 56 12.70 1.16 20.39
N ILE A 57 13.12 2.20 19.67
CA ILE A 57 13.90 2.07 18.43
C ILE A 57 15.39 1.86 18.72
N ASP A 58 15.90 2.37 19.84
CA ASP A 58 17.32 2.31 20.20
C ASP A 58 17.81 0.91 20.62
N HIS A 59 16.90 0.00 20.94
CA HIS A 59 17.24 -1.36 21.39
C HIS A 59 17.10 -2.45 20.32
N VAL A 60 16.65 -2.11 19.09
CA VAL A 60 16.41 -3.10 18.03
C VAL A 60 17.26 -2.79 16.79
N PRO A 61 18.34 -3.55 16.52
CA PRO A 61 19.25 -3.31 15.39
C PRO A 61 18.59 -3.27 14.00
N TYR A 62 17.47 -3.98 13.82
CA TYR A 62 16.66 -3.96 12.60
C TYR A 62 15.96 -2.61 12.38
N LEU A 63 15.47 -1.98 13.45
CA LEU A 63 14.80 -0.68 13.41
C LEU A 63 15.80 0.45 13.17
N LEU A 64 17.01 0.37 13.74
CA LEU A 64 18.13 1.29 13.47
C LEU A 64 18.53 1.33 11.98
N LYS A 65 18.59 0.16 11.33
CA LYS A 65 18.88 0.05 9.89
C LYS A 65 17.75 0.59 8.99
N MET A 66 16.52 0.62 9.52
CA MET A 66 15.33 1.10 8.83
C MET A 66 15.04 2.59 9.09
N ALA A 67 15.45 3.11 10.25
CA ALA A 67 15.34 4.49 10.69
C ALA A 67 16.47 5.40 10.17
N GLY A 68 17.57 4.82 9.65
CA GLY A 68 18.56 5.59 8.91
C GLY A 68 19.41 6.55 9.76
N GLY A 69 19.56 6.31 11.07
CA GLY A 69 20.32 7.22 11.94
C GLY A 69 19.78 8.66 11.87
N ASP A 70 20.62 9.61 11.47
CA ASP A 70 20.28 11.04 11.29
C ASP A 70 19.53 11.37 9.98
N MET A 71 19.29 10.39 9.11
CA MET A 71 18.64 10.61 7.81
C MET A 71 17.14 10.33 7.87
N ASN A 72 16.34 11.31 7.45
CA ASN A 72 14.87 11.27 7.45
C ASN A 72 14.33 9.92 6.89
N PRO A 73 13.67 9.08 7.71
CA PRO A 73 13.14 7.76 7.32
C PRO A 73 12.16 7.79 6.13
N LEU A 74 11.63 8.97 5.81
CA LEU A 74 10.74 9.22 4.69
C LEU A 74 11.46 9.31 3.35
N ASN A 75 12.78 9.50 3.32
CA ASN A 75 13.58 9.57 2.09
C ASN A 75 13.95 8.18 1.57
N SER A 76 12.97 7.29 1.52
CA SER A 76 13.11 5.95 0.97
C SER A 76 12.28 5.84 -0.29
N TRP A 77 12.88 5.27 -1.34
CA TRP A 77 12.23 5.01 -2.63
C TRP A 77 10.84 4.39 -2.49
N ILE A 78 10.65 3.56 -1.46
CA ILE A 78 9.40 2.83 -1.23
C ILE A 78 8.25 3.70 -0.73
N VAL A 79 8.54 4.85 -0.11
CA VAL A 79 7.53 5.86 0.27
C VAL A 79 6.98 6.52 -0.98
N TYR A 80 7.86 6.90 -1.92
CA TYR A 80 7.45 7.43 -3.22
C TYR A 80 6.68 6.40 -4.04
N LEU A 81 7.10 5.13 -4.02
CA LEU A 81 6.35 4.04 -4.66
C LEU A 81 4.97 3.89 -4.04
N THR A 82 4.86 3.94 -2.71
CA THR A 82 3.56 3.80 -2.01
C THR A 82 2.62 4.96 -2.35
N LEU A 83 3.10 6.20 -2.28
CA LEU A 83 2.34 7.39 -2.65
C LEU A 83 1.94 7.37 -4.13
N GLY A 84 2.87 7.03 -5.02
CA GLY A 84 2.61 6.89 -6.45
C GLY A 84 1.57 5.82 -6.75
N THR A 85 1.60 4.69 -6.04
CA THR A 85 0.61 3.62 -6.19
C THR A 85 -0.78 4.07 -5.72
N LEU A 86 -0.87 4.77 -4.59
CA LEU A 86 -2.14 5.30 -4.08
C LEU A 86 -2.74 6.35 -5.02
N LEU A 87 -1.94 7.33 -5.44
CA LEU A 87 -2.37 8.39 -6.36
C LEU A 87 -2.73 7.83 -7.74
N GLY A 88 -1.89 6.96 -8.29
CA GLY A 88 -2.13 6.31 -9.59
C GLY A 88 -3.39 5.45 -9.57
N GLY A 89 -3.61 4.68 -8.51
CA GLY A 89 -4.83 3.90 -8.31
C GLY A 89 -6.08 4.77 -8.22
N TYR A 90 -6.02 5.87 -7.47
CA TYR A 90 -7.12 6.82 -7.35
C TYR A 90 -7.45 7.51 -8.69
N ILE A 91 -6.43 8.03 -9.39
CA ILE A 91 -6.60 8.67 -10.71
C ILE A 91 -7.18 7.68 -11.72
N SER A 92 -6.66 6.45 -11.75
CA SER A 92 -7.18 5.37 -12.60
C SER A 92 -8.64 5.06 -12.29
N GLY A 93 -8.98 4.95 -11.00
CA GLY A 93 -10.36 4.77 -10.54
C GLY A 93 -11.28 5.92 -10.97
N LYS A 94 -10.80 7.17 -10.90
CA LYS A 94 -11.56 8.35 -11.31
C LYS A 94 -11.81 8.36 -12.82
N ILE A 95 -10.78 8.09 -13.63
CA ILE A 95 -10.90 7.99 -15.10
C ILE A 95 -11.87 6.87 -15.51
N GLY A 96 -11.92 5.78 -14.74
CA GLY A 96 -12.83 4.65 -14.94
C GLY A 96 -14.24 4.85 -14.38
N ASN A 97 -14.54 5.97 -13.70
CA ASN A 97 -15.78 6.19 -12.94
C ASN A 97 -16.05 5.08 -11.90
N ARG A 98 -15.02 4.66 -11.16
CA ARG A 98 -15.10 3.57 -10.17
C ARG A 98 -14.85 4.00 -8.73
N VAL A 99 -14.54 5.27 -8.49
CA VAL A 99 -14.35 5.79 -7.12
C VAL A 99 -15.72 5.92 -6.47
N LYS A 100 -15.98 5.11 -5.44
CA LYS A 100 -17.20 5.15 -4.64
C LYS A 100 -16.87 4.90 -3.18
N TRP A 101 -17.58 5.60 -2.31
CA TRP A 101 -17.55 5.34 -0.88
C TRP A 101 -18.49 4.18 -0.59
N GLU A 102 -17.91 3.02 -0.28
CA GLU A 102 -18.68 1.82 0.05
C GLU A 102 -17.93 0.94 1.04
N THR A 103 -18.68 0.13 1.78
CA THR A 103 -18.11 -0.98 2.55
C THR A 103 -18.43 -2.28 1.82
N ASN A 104 -17.42 -2.87 1.17
CA ASN A 104 -17.54 -4.15 0.49
C ASN A 104 -17.66 -5.30 1.51
N ARG A 105 -18.86 -5.88 1.63
CA ARG A 105 -19.20 -6.94 2.58
C ARG A 105 -20.03 -8.03 1.90
N GLY A 106 -19.98 -9.26 2.44
CA GLY A 106 -20.84 -10.35 1.99
C GLY A 106 -22.30 -10.16 2.43
N PRO A 107 -23.26 -10.89 1.83
CA PRO A 107 -24.69 -10.76 2.14
C PRO A 107 -25.01 -10.95 3.63
N ASN A 108 -24.27 -11.83 4.30
CA ASN A 108 -24.50 -12.23 5.69
C ASN A 108 -23.54 -11.56 6.69
N THR A 109 -22.78 -10.54 6.29
CA THR A 109 -21.75 -9.92 7.16
C THR A 109 -22.17 -8.51 7.54
N SER A 110 -22.18 -8.18 8.84
CA SER A 110 -22.45 -6.80 9.29
C SER A 110 -21.30 -5.84 8.92
N VAL A 111 -21.58 -4.54 8.82
CA VAL A 111 -20.56 -3.51 8.57
C VAL A 111 -19.48 -3.57 9.65
N HIS A 112 -19.88 -3.63 10.93
CA HIS A 112 -18.97 -3.71 12.06
C HIS A 112 -18.04 -4.94 11.96
N THR A 113 -18.62 -6.12 11.70
CA THR A 113 -17.83 -7.37 11.52
C THR A 113 -16.81 -7.24 10.39
N ARG A 114 -17.20 -6.63 9.25
CA ARG A 114 -16.29 -6.44 8.11
C ARG A 114 -15.09 -5.57 8.45
N TRP A 115 -15.31 -4.48 9.20
CA TRP A 115 -14.24 -3.59 9.65
C TRP A 115 -13.32 -4.27 10.68
N VAL A 116 -13.89 -4.97 11.66
CA VAL A 116 -13.10 -5.74 12.64
C VAL A 116 -12.23 -6.79 11.94
N MET A 117 -12.80 -7.56 11.00
CA MET A 117 -12.06 -8.53 10.21
C MET A 117 -10.99 -7.88 9.31
N ALA A 118 -11.28 -6.70 8.74
CA ALA A 118 -10.30 -5.96 7.95
C ALA A 118 -9.07 -5.57 8.78
N VAL A 119 -9.29 -5.09 10.01
CA VAL A 119 -8.22 -4.70 10.93
C VAL A 119 -7.42 -5.93 11.37
N ILE A 120 -8.09 -7.00 11.82
CA ILE A 120 -7.42 -8.23 12.26
C ILE A 120 -6.61 -8.85 11.11
N GLY A 121 -7.20 -8.95 9.91
CA GLY A 121 -6.51 -9.46 8.72
C GLY A 121 -5.30 -8.60 8.34
N GLY A 122 -5.42 -7.27 8.47
CA GLY A 122 -4.31 -6.33 8.28
C GLY A 122 -3.17 -6.54 9.28
N ILE A 123 -3.49 -6.78 10.56
CA ILE A 123 -2.49 -7.09 11.60
C ILE A 123 -1.76 -8.39 11.25
N PHE A 124 -2.48 -9.47 10.92
CA PHE A 124 -1.85 -10.74 10.54
C PHE A 124 -1.00 -10.62 9.27
N MET A 125 -1.49 -9.90 8.25
CA MET A 125 -0.72 -9.63 7.03
C MET A 125 0.55 -8.84 7.35
N GLY A 126 0.46 -7.80 8.18
CA GLY A 126 1.60 -6.99 8.59
C GLY A 126 2.63 -7.81 9.37
N TYR A 127 2.19 -8.69 10.27
CA TYR A 127 3.06 -9.60 11.01
C TYR A 127 3.75 -10.61 10.08
N GLY A 128 3.02 -11.24 9.17
CA GLY A 128 3.60 -12.23 8.24
C GLY A 128 4.48 -11.64 7.13
N ALA A 129 4.40 -10.33 6.89
CA ALA A 129 5.23 -9.64 5.90
C ALA A 129 6.53 -9.05 6.48
N ARG A 130 6.73 -9.15 7.81
CA ARG A 130 8.00 -8.85 8.49
C ARG A 130 8.91 -10.07 8.45
#